data_AF-A0A6B0BDB0-F1
#
_entry.id   AF-A0A6B0BDB0-F1
#
_cell.length_a   1.000
_cell.length_b   1.000
_cell.length_c   1.000
_cell.angle_alpha   90.00
_cell.angle_beta   90.00
_cell.angle_gamma   90.00
#
_symmetry.space_group_name_H-M   'P 1'
#
loop_
_entity.id
_entity.type
_entity.pdbx_description
1 polymer ?
#
loop_
_entity_poly.entity_id
_entity_poly.type
_entity_poly.pdbx_seq_one_letter_code
_entity_poly.pdbx_strand_id
1 'polypeptide(L)'
;MEILRIEPTPSPNTMKVVLSYTREDKLSNTYKKVEENQPRFINQLLSIDGITSIFHVMNFLAVDKAPKADWEVILPDIKAAFSGESQVLESGKDPQIDNHFGEIKAELLTFKGIPYQIKLTSADQELREQLPQTYVDHMTQAQTEHDNIVFMRKWLDLGNRYGNIEEVMDGVLEEV
;
A
#
# COMPACT_ATOMS: atom_id res chain seq x y z
N MET A 1 -13.70 1.20 -15.16
CA MET A 1 -12.65 1.41 -14.12
C MET A 1 -11.41 0.63 -14.53
N GLU A 2 -10.18 1.15 -14.38
CA GLU A 2 -8.98 0.47 -14.88
C GLU A 2 -7.87 0.28 -13.83
N ILE A 3 -6.94 -0.63 -14.10
CA ILE A 3 -5.71 -0.82 -13.33
C ILE A 3 -4.64 0.13 -13.87
N LEU A 4 -4.11 1.00 -13.00
CA LEU A 4 -2.98 1.86 -13.33
C LEU A 4 -1.64 1.12 -13.22
N ARG A 5 -1.45 0.35 -12.14
CA ARG A 5 -0.25 -0.46 -11.90
C ARG A 5 -0.49 -1.54 -10.85
N ILE A 6 0.36 -2.56 -10.85
CA ILE A 6 0.39 -3.61 -9.85
C ILE A 6 1.77 -3.59 -9.19
N GLU A 7 1.79 -3.45 -7.87
CA GLU A 7 2.99 -3.33 -7.05
C GLU A 7 3.12 -4.57 -6.15
N PRO A 8 4.31 -5.18 -6.04
CA PRO A 8 4.55 -6.23 -5.05
C PRO A 8 4.46 -5.63 -3.63
N THR A 9 4.06 -6.46 -2.66
CA THR A 9 4.10 -6.09 -1.24
C THR A 9 5.16 -6.94 -0.52
N PRO A 10 5.59 -6.58 0.71
CA PRO A 10 6.47 -7.42 1.51
C PRO A 10 5.90 -8.82 1.77
N SER A 11 4.56 -8.97 1.73
CA SER A 11 3.90 -10.28 1.76
C SER A 11 3.93 -10.90 0.36
N PRO A 12 4.58 -12.06 0.16
CA PRO A 12 4.67 -12.70 -1.16
C PRO A 12 3.31 -13.18 -1.69
N ASN A 13 2.33 -13.33 -0.79
CA ASN A 13 0.97 -13.75 -1.14
C ASN A 13 0.03 -12.58 -1.38
N THR A 14 0.51 -11.34 -1.32
CA THR A 14 -0.32 -10.15 -1.48
C THR A 14 0.26 -9.22 -2.54
N MET A 15 -0.58 -8.81 -3.50
CA MET A 15 -0.25 -7.80 -4.49
C MET A 15 -1.14 -6.58 -4.35
N LYS A 16 -0.57 -5.39 -4.54
CA LYS A 16 -1.29 -4.13 -4.52
C LYS A 16 -1.64 -3.72 -5.94
N VAL A 17 -2.92 -3.67 -6.26
CA VAL A 17 -3.46 -3.23 -7.54
C VAL A 17 -3.97 -1.79 -7.39
N VAL A 18 -3.33 -0.84 -8.04
CA VAL A 18 -3.74 0.58 -8.03
C VAL A 18 -4.74 0.82 -9.15
N LEU A 19 -5.86 1.45 -8.83
CA LEU A 19 -6.98 1.73 -9.72
C LEU A 19 -7.03 3.21 -10.11
N SER A 20 -7.64 3.52 -11.26
CA SER A 20 -7.92 4.91 -11.67
C SER A 20 -9.04 5.57 -10.88
N TYR A 21 -9.85 4.79 -10.16
CA TYR A 21 -10.94 5.27 -9.31
C TYR A 21 -10.54 5.29 -7.84
N THR A 22 -10.85 6.39 -7.14
CA THR A 22 -10.73 6.49 -5.68
C THR A 22 -12.12 6.43 -5.06
N ARG A 23 -12.32 5.54 -4.08
CA ARG A 23 -13.56 5.48 -3.30
C ARG A 23 -13.80 6.78 -2.54
N GLU A 24 -15.05 7.24 -2.55
CA GLU A 24 -15.46 8.47 -1.86
C GLU A 24 -15.85 8.25 -0.39
N ASP A 25 -16.23 7.02 -0.02
CA ASP A 25 -16.77 6.66 1.30
C ASP A 25 -15.74 6.69 2.43
N LYS A 26 -14.44 6.78 2.11
CA LYS A 26 -13.32 6.70 3.06
C LYS A 26 -13.34 5.44 3.94
N LEU A 27 -14.04 4.41 3.50
CA LEU A 27 -14.09 3.12 4.18
C LEU A 27 -13.04 2.18 3.61
N SER A 28 -12.76 1.13 4.37
CA SER A 28 -12.02 -0.02 3.89
C SER A 28 -12.89 -1.25 4.04
N ASN A 29 -12.85 -2.14 3.05
CA ASN A 29 -13.61 -3.38 3.09
C ASN A 29 -12.70 -4.55 2.73
N THR A 30 -12.84 -5.66 3.47
CA THR A 30 -12.24 -6.94 3.11
C THR A 30 -13.31 -7.86 2.58
N TYR A 31 -13.16 -8.31 1.34
CA TYR A 31 -14.04 -9.25 0.68
C TYR A 31 -13.38 -10.63 0.68
N LYS A 32 -14.11 -11.65 1.15
CA LYS A 32 -13.62 -13.03 1.24
C LYS A 32 -14.48 -14.03 0.46
N LYS A 33 -15.68 -13.61 0.06
CA LYS A 33 -16.68 -14.42 -0.61
C LYS A 33 -17.48 -13.53 -1.56
N VAL A 34 -17.93 -14.12 -2.65
CA VAL A 34 -18.82 -13.49 -3.63
C VAL A 34 -20.18 -13.24 -2.98
N GLU A 35 -20.69 -12.01 -3.07
CA GLU A 35 -22.03 -11.64 -2.58
C GLU A 35 -22.70 -10.64 -3.54
N GLU A 36 -24.04 -10.65 -3.59
CA GLU A 36 -24.81 -9.83 -4.54
C GLU A 36 -24.70 -8.31 -4.29
N ASN A 37 -24.46 -7.90 -3.05
CA ASN A 37 -24.36 -6.49 -2.66
C ASN A 37 -22.94 -5.89 -2.83
N GLN A 38 -21.99 -6.64 -3.43
CA GLN A 38 -20.63 -6.19 -3.65
C GLN A 38 -20.42 -5.67 -5.08
N PRO A 39 -19.44 -4.78 -5.32
CA PRO A 39 -19.13 -4.33 -6.68
C PRO A 39 -18.81 -5.51 -7.60
N ARG A 40 -19.34 -5.50 -8.82
CA ARG A 40 -19.19 -6.61 -9.78
C ARG A 40 -17.74 -7.00 -10.03
N PHE A 41 -16.84 -6.02 -10.11
CA PHE A 41 -15.40 -6.28 -10.31
C PHE A 41 -14.78 -7.04 -9.14
N ILE A 42 -15.22 -6.80 -7.90
CA ILE A 42 -14.75 -7.54 -6.71
C ILE A 42 -15.19 -9.01 -6.80
N ASN A 43 -16.45 -9.25 -7.17
CA ASN A 43 -16.96 -10.62 -7.35
C ASN A 43 -16.23 -11.37 -8.48
N GLN A 44 -15.89 -10.67 -9.57
CA GLN A 44 -15.10 -11.25 -10.66
C GLN A 44 -13.71 -11.65 -10.18
N LEU A 45 -13.02 -10.77 -9.44
CA LEU A 45 -11.71 -11.08 -8.89
C LEU A 45 -11.76 -12.22 -7.88
N LEU A 46 -12.74 -12.24 -6.96
CA LEU A 46 -12.91 -13.34 -6.00
C LEU A 46 -13.26 -14.69 -6.66
N SER A 47 -13.70 -14.68 -7.92
CA SER A 47 -13.99 -15.90 -8.68
C SER A 47 -12.77 -16.47 -9.40
N ILE A 48 -11.63 -15.75 -9.40
CA ILE A 48 -10.38 -16.24 -9.98
C ILE A 48 -9.80 -17.33 -9.07
N ASP A 49 -9.45 -18.46 -9.66
CA ASP A 49 -8.88 -19.57 -8.92
C ASP A 49 -7.56 -19.17 -8.24
N GLY A 50 -7.44 -19.50 -6.95
CA GLY A 50 -6.28 -19.13 -6.15
C GLY A 50 -6.35 -17.74 -5.49
N ILE A 51 -7.38 -16.90 -5.71
CA ILE A 51 -7.59 -15.69 -4.90
C ILE A 51 -8.34 -16.03 -3.60
N THR A 52 -7.86 -15.54 -2.46
CA THR A 52 -8.46 -15.84 -1.14
C THR A 52 -9.19 -14.66 -0.54
N SER A 53 -8.67 -13.44 -0.71
CA SER A 53 -9.28 -12.23 -0.16
C SER A 53 -8.87 -10.99 -0.95
N ILE A 54 -9.71 -9.96 -0.89
CA ILE A 54 -9.45 -8.67 -1.50
C ILE A 54 -9.75 -7.59 -0.48
N PHE A 55 -8.75 -6.80 -0.12
CA PHE A 55 -8.93 -5.61 0.70
C PHE A 55 -8.95 -4.37 -0.18
N HIS A 56 -10.04 -3.60 -0.14
CA HIS A 56 -10.23 -2.40 -0.95
C HIS A 56 -10.25 -1.16 -0.07
N VAL A 57 -9.35 -0.22 -0.35
CA VAL A 57 -9.29 1.07 0.35
C VAL A 57 -8.76 2.16 -0.58
N MET A 58 -9.31 3.37 -0.49
CA MET A 58 -8.94 4.51 -1.35
C MET A 58 -9.03 4.14 -2.84
N ASN A 59 -7.90 4.16 -3.55
CA ASN A 59 -7.77 3.84 -4.97
C ASN A 59 -7.00 2.54 -5.23
N PHE A 60 -6.87 1.66 -4.24
CA PHE A 60 -6.14 0.42 -4.45
C PHE A 60 -6.81 -0.79 -3.80
N LEU A 61 -6.47 -1.95 -4.34
CA LEU A 61 -6.84 -3.27 -3.83
C LEU A 61 -5.57 -3.98 -3.36
N ALA A 62 -5.56 -4.53 -2.15
CA ALA A 62 -4.62 -5.59 -1.79
C ALA A 62 -5.31 -6.93 -2.06
N VAL A 63 -4.81 -7.65 -3.07
CA VAL A 63 -5.32 -8.95 -3.49
C VAL A 63 -4.44 -10.01 -2.86
N ASP A 64 -5.04 -10.89 -2.06
CA ASP A 64 -4.37 -12.03 -1.46
C ASP A 64 -4.64 -13.29 -2.27
N LYS A 65 -3.58 -14.03 -2.55
CA LYS A 65 -3.66 -15.37 -3.14
C LYS A 65 -3.44 -16.47 -2.12
N ALA A 66 -3.89 -17.67 -2.47
CA ALA A 66 -3.54 -18.88 -1.76
C ALA A 66 -2.02 -19.12 -1.83
N PRO A 67 -1.38 -19.64 -0.77
CA PRO A 67 0.07 -19.86 -0.75
C PRO A 67 0.60 -20.73 -1.89
N LYS A 68 -0.23 -21.64 -2.42
CA LYS A 68 0.13 -22.57 -3.49
C LYS A 68 -0.14 -22.02 -4.90
N ALA A 69 -0.85 -20.90 -5.02
CA ALA A 69 -1.21 -20.34 -6.31
C ALA A 69 -0.06 -19.50 -6.88
N ASP A 70 -0.01 -19.36 -8.20
CA ASP A 70 1.04 -18.64 -8.90
C ASP A 70 0.52 -17.29 -9.43
N TRP A 71 1.28 -16.22 -9.17
CA TRP A 71 0.97 -14.90 -9.71
C TRP A 71 1.08 -14.84 -11.23
N GLU A 72 1.95 -15.65 -11.85
CA GLU A 72 2.05 -15.71 -13.31
C GLU A 72 0.74 -16.18 -13.96
N VAL A 73 -0.03 -17.01 -13.25
CA VAL A 73 -1.34 -17.51 -13.69
C VAL A 73 -2.47 -16.55 -13.32
N ILE A 74 -2.42 -15.96 -12.13
CA ILE A 74 -3.49 -15.09 -11.61
C ILE A 74 -3.49 -13.70 -12.26
N LEU A 75 -2.31 -13.12 -12.53
CA LEU A 75 -2.19 -11.74 -13.03
C LEU A 75 -2.93 -11.50 -14.36
N PRO A 76 -2.86 -12.39 -15.36
CA PRO A 76 -3.67 -12.28 -16.57
C PRO A 76 -5.17 -12.19 -16.29
N ASP A 77 -5.70 -13.03 -15.39
CA ASP A 77 -7.12 -13.06 -15.04
C ASP A 77 -7.55 -11.80 -14.29
N ILE A 78 -6.70 -11.29 -13.38
CA ILE A 78 -6.92 -10.00 -12.72
C ILE A 78 -7.03 -8.90 -13.78
N LYS A 79 -6.09 -8.82 -14.73
CA LYS A 79 -6.15 -7.83 -15.81
C LYS A 79 -7.40 -8.00 -16.67
N ALA A 80 -7.79 -9.23 -16.98
CA ALA A 80 -8.98 -9.52 -17.77
C ALA A 80 -10.27 -9.06 -17.06
N ALA A 81 -10.35 -9.17 -15.73
CA ALA A 81 -11.49 -8.71 -14.95
C ALA A 81 -11.75 -7.19 -15.09
N PHE A 82 -10.70 -6.39 -15.32
CA PHE A 82 -10.81 -4.94 -15.57
C PHE A 82 -10.82 -4.57 -17.06
N SER A 83 -10.43 -5.47 -17.95
CA SER A 83 -10.36 -5.22 -19.40
C SER A 83 -11.73 -5.28 -20.11
N GLY A 84 -12.80 -5.69 -19.41
CA GLY A 84 -14.18 -5.69 -19.91
C GLY A 84 -14.81 -4.30 -20.09
N GLU A 85 -14.10 -3.22 -19.73
CA GLU A 85 -14.44 -1.83 -20.01
C GLU A 85 -13.23 -1.15 -20.67
N SER A 86 -13.24 -1.09 -22.01
CA SER A 86 -12.19 -0.63 -22.92
C SER A 86 -11.45 0.66 -22.52
N GLN A 87 -10.12 0.64 -22.40
CA GLN A 87 -9.13 0.97 -23.45
C GLN A 87 -7.75 1.20 -22.79
N VAL A 88 -6.75 0.52 -23.34
CA VAL A 88 -5.32 0.69 -23.07
C VAL A 88 -4.85 2.12 -23.31
N LEU A 89 -4.23 2.73 -22.29
CA LEU A 89 -3.28 3.82 -22.45
C LEU A 89 -2.05 3.55 -21.57
N GLU A 90 -0.96 3.15 -22.22
CA GLU A 90 0.38 3.36 -21.70
C GLU A 90 0.67 4.86 -21.68
N SER A 91 1.06 5.39 -20.51
CA SER A 91 1.95 6.54 -20.29
C SER A 91 1.99 6.76 -18.77
N GLY A 92 3.10 6.58 -18.05
CA GLY A 92 4.43 7.05 -18.42
C GLY A 92 4.50 8.55 -18.19
N LYS A 93 4.63 8.98 -16.93
CA LYS A 93 5.41 10.15 -16.47
C LYS A 93 5.18 10.41 -14.98
N ASP A 94 6.16 10.04 -14.18
CA ASP A 94 6.52 10.80 -13.00
C ASP A 94 7.45 11.92 -13.46
N PRO A 95 7.17 13.18 -13.12
CA PRO A 95 8.26 14.12 -12.92
C PRO A 95 8.07 14.76 -11.55
N GLN A 96 9.05 14.60 -10.65
CA GLN A 96 10.03 15.64 -10.37
C GLN A 96 11.20 15.02 -9.58
N ILE A 97 12.32 14.78 -10.27
CA ILE A 97 13.61 14.52 -9.63
C ILE A 97 14.21 15.90 -9.36
N ASP A 98 14.08 16.37 -8.12
CA ASP A 98 14.89 17.47 -7.62
C ASP A 98 16.30 16.93 -7.33
N ASN A 99 17.29 17.61 -7.89
CA ASN A 99 18.61 17.05 -8.17
C ASN A 99 19.54 17.28 -6.98
N HIS A 100 19.18 16.75 -5.80
CA HIS A 100 19.98 16.82 -4.57
C HIS A 100 20.67 15.49 -4.30
N PHE A 101 21.89 15.35 -4.83
CA PHE A 101 22.72 14.15 -4.70
C PHE A 101 23.06 13.93 -3.21
N GLY A 102 22.50 12.87 -2.60
CA GLY A 102 22.72 12.48 -1.20
C GLY A 102 21.72 13.02 -0.18
N GLU A 103 20.63 13.67 -0.61
CA GLU A 103 19.55 14.08 0.29
C GLU A 103 18.61 12.90 0.56
N ILE A 104 18.42 12.58 1.84
CA ILE A 104 17.49 11.57 2.33
C ILE A 104 16.37 12.29 3.07
N LYS A 105 15.15 12.21 2.56
CA LYS A 105 13.97 12.71 3.25
C LYS A 105 13.51 11.69 4.28
N ALA A 106 13.40 12.11 5.54
CA ALA A 106 12.91 11.27 6.63
C ALA A 106 11.46 11.64 7.01
N GLU A 107 10.58 10.64 7.03
CA GLU A 107 9.18 10.82 7.38
C GLU A 107 8.75 9.75 8.40
N LEU A 108 8.00 10.16 9.42
CA LEU A 108 7.49 9.29 10.49
C LEU A 108 5.99 9.08 10.34
N LEU A 109 5.58 7.83 10.15
CA LEU A 109 4.17 7.47 10.07
C LEU A 109 3.58 7.39 11.48
N THR A 110 2.58 8.22 11.72
CA THR A 110 1.87 8.27 13.00
C THR A 110 0.40 7.90 12.81
N PHE A 111 -0.22 7.27 13.81
CA PHE A 111 -1.66 7.08 13.92
C PHE A 111 -2.12 7.66 15.27
N LYS A 112 -3.03 8.63 15.25
CA LYS A 112 -3.43 9.40 16.45
C LYS A 112 -2.24 9.96 17.26
N GLY A 113 -1.16 10.33 16.57
CA GLY A 113 0.06 10.83 17.21
C GLY A 113 1.02 9.73 17.72
N ILE A 114 0.66 8.45 17.62
CA ILE A 114 1.53 7.33 17.98
C ILE A 114 2.36 6.96 16.75
N PRO A 115 3.69 7.12 16.78
CA PRO A 115 4.54 6.70 15.68
C PRO A 115 4.65 5.17 15.65
N TYR A 116 4.74 4.58 14.46
CA TYR A 116 4.91 3.13 14.34
C TYR A 116 5.78 2.69 13.15
N GLN A 117 6.15 3.60 12.25
CA GLN A 117 6.96 3.27 11.09
C GLN A 117 7.72 4.50 10.58
N ILE A 118 8.99 4.32 10.22
CA ILE A 118 9.83 5.33 9.56
C ILE A 118 9.88 5.01 8.07
N LYS A 119 9.92 6.06 7.25
CA LYS A 119 10.22 5.98 5.81
C LYS A 119 11.33 6.96 5.48
N LEU A 120 12.37 6.45 4.85
CA LEU A 120 13.44 7.22 4.26
C LEU A 120 13.33 7.16 2.74
N THR A 121 13.37 8.31 2.08
CA THR A 121 13.34 8.41 0.62
C THR A 121 14.59 9.12 0.13
N SER A 122 15.34 8.47 -0.75
CA SER A 122 16.49 9.05 -1.45
C SER A 122 16.21 9.09 -2.96
N ALA A 123 17.13 9.63 -3.76
CA ALA A 123 16.99 9.67 -5.22
C ALA A 123 16.87 8.29 -5.87
N ASP A 124 17.55 7.28 -5.32
CA ASP A 124 17.68 5.95 -5.92
C ASP A 124 16.86 4.86 -5.21
N GLN A 125 16.52 5.07 -3.93
CA GLN A 125 15.88 4.05 -3.11
C GLN A 125 14.96 4.62 -2.02
N GLU A 126 13.97 3.82 -1.64
CA GLU A 126 13.08 4.06 -0.51
C GLU A 126 13.26 2.94 0.52
N LEU A 127 13.53 3.29 1.77
CA LEU A 127 13.65 2.34 2.89
C LEU A 127 12.50 2.59 3.87
N ARG A 128 11.91 1.51 4.38
CA ARG A 128 10.83 1.56 5.35
C ARG A 128 11.10 0.59 6.47
N GLU A 129 11.02 1.08 7.69
CA GLU A 129 11.27 0.26 8.87
C GLU A 129 10.17 0.46 9.90
N GLN A 130 9.69 -0.64 10.48
CA GLN A 130 8.72 -0.57 11.57
C GLN A 130 9.45 -0.24 12.87
N LEU A 131 8.85 0.60 13.70
CA LEU A 131 9.36 0.87 15.03
C LEU A 131 9.25 -0.38 15.92
N PRO A 132 9.96 -0.40 17.07
CA PRO A 132 9.88 -1.51 18.02
C PRO A 132 8.44 -1.89 18.36
N GLN A 133 8.23 -3.19 18.64
CA GLN A 133 6.89 -3.77 18.82
C GLN A 133 6.02 -3.00 19.83
N THR A 134 6.62 -2.41 20.87
CA THR A 134 5.92 -1.57 21.86
C THR A 134 5.13 -0.42 21.22
N TYR A 135 5.68 0.23 20.18
CA TYR A 135 5.01 1.31 19.45
C TYR A 135 3.84 0.78 18.61
N VAL A 136 4.03 -0.35 17.93
CA VAL A 136 2.99 -1.03 17.14
C VAL A 136 1.85 -1.50 18.04
N ASP A 137 2.17 -2.00 19.23
CA ASP A 137 1.18 -2.44 20.22
C ASP A 137 0.38 -1.25 20.76
N HIS A 138 1.05 -0.14 21.10
CA HIS A 138 0.36 1.09 21.55
C HIS A 138 -0.55 1.66 20.45
N MET A 139 -0.08 1.65 19.20
CA MET A 139 -0.86 2.06 18.04
C MET A 139 -2.11 1.18 17.87
N THR A 140 -1.94 -0.14 17.98
CA THR A 140 -3.04 -1.12 17.89
C THR A 140 -4.04 -0.95 19.03
N GLN A 141 -3.58 -0.73 20.25
CA GLN A 141 -4.44 -0.49 21.43
C GLN A 141 -5.24 0.82 21.34
N ALA A 142 -4.69 1.84 20.66
CA ALA A 142 -5.38 3.10 20.43
C ALA A 142 -6.42 3.04 19.30
N GLN A 143 -6.45 1.94 18.54
CA GLN A 143 -7.45 1.71 17.51
C GLN A 143 -8.81 1.36 18.13
N THR A 144 -9.86 2.02 17.65
CA THR A 144 -11.26 1.69 17.93
C THR A 144 -11.87 0.96 16.75
N GLU A 145 -13.00 0.28 16.96
CA GLU A 145 -13.70 -0.48 15.92
C GLU A 145 -14.12 0.36 14.70
N HIS A 146 -14.23 1.68 14.85
CA HIS A 146 -14.59 2.61 13.79
C HIS A 146 -13.40 3.32 13.14
N ASP A 147 -12.18 3.11 13.64
CA ASP A 147 -11.00 3.80 13.10
C ASP A 147 -10.50 3.11 11.83
N ASN A 148 -10.35 3.91 10.77
CA ASN A 148 -9.66 3.49 9.56
C ASN A 148 -8.22 4.03 9.56
N ILE A 149 -7.29 3.20 10.05
CA ILE A 149 -5.87 3.55 10.17
C ILE A 149 -5.31 4.10 8.86
N VAL A 150 -5.72 3.55 7.71
CA VAL A 150 -5.20 3.97 6.39
C VAL A 150 -5.52 5.43 6.08
N PHE A 151 -6.66 5.95 6.53
CA PHE A 151 -7.06 7.34 6.35
C PHE A 151 -6.60 8.26 7.48
N MET A 152 -6.48 7.73 8.69
CA MET A 152 -6.14 8.52 9.87
C MET A 152 -4.65 8.67 10.10
N ARG A 153 -3.84 7.78 9.51
CA ARG A 153 -2.39 7.87 9.59
C ARG A 153 -1.88 9.12 8.87
N LYS A 154 -0.82 9.71 9.41
CA LYS A 154 -0.17 10.90 8.86
C LYS A 154 1.33 10.71 8.84
N TRP A 155 1.96 11.10 7.74
CA TRP A 155 3.41 11.27 7.68
C TRP A 155 3.76 12.60 8.36
N LEU A 156 4.56 12.52 9.41
CA LEU A 156 5.22 13.66 10.05
C LEU A 156 6.58 13.84 9.38
N ASP A 157 6.86 15.04 8.90
CA ASP A 157 8.14 15.36 8.27
C ASP A 157 9.22 15.54 9.35
N LEU A 158 10.26 14.71 9.31
CA LEU A 158 11.43 14.81 10.19
C LEU A 158 12.56 15.64 9.54
N GLY A 159 12.33 16.13 8.32
CA GLY A 159 13.26 16.92 7.55
C GLY A 159 14.24 16.08 6.71
N ASN A 160 15.13 16.80 6.04
CA ASN A 160 16.15 16.21 5.18
C ASN A 160 17.40 15.84 6.01
N ARG A 161 18.02 14.72 5.67
CA ARG A 161 19.26 14.19 6.24
C ARG A 161 20.24 13.87 5.10
N TYR A 162 21.50 13.69 5.45
CA TYR A 162 22.57 13.45 4.48
C TYR A 162 23.47 12.33 4.99
N GLY A 163 23.88 11.43 4.10
CA GLY A 163 24.76 10.30 4.43
C GLY A 163 24.25 8.99 3.86
N ASN A 164 24.68 7.88 4.46
CA ASN A 164 24.15 6.55 4.12
C ASN A 164 22.73 6.40 4.68
N ILE A 165 21.81 5.84 3.88
CA ILE A 165 20.42 5.62 4.31
C ILE A 165 20.31 4.71 5.55
N GLU A 166 21.24 3.78 5.74
CA GLU A 166 21.24 2.85 6.87
C GLU A 166 21.65 3.58 8.15
N GLU A 167 22.73 4.37 8.08
CA GLU A 167 23.18 5.21 9.20
C GLU A 167 22.13 6.28 9.57
N VAL A 168 21.45 6.84 8.56
CA VAL A 168 20.34 7.77 8.79
C VAL A 168 19.14 7.05 9.43
N MET A 169 18.86 5.80 9.05
CA MET A 169 17.78 5.02 9.67
C MET A 169 18.06 4.79 11.15
N ASP A 170 19.26 4.33 11.49
CA ASP A 170 19.67 4.12 12.88
C ASP A 170 19.58 5.42 13.68
N GLY A 171 20.09 6.54 13.15
CA GLY A 171 20.01 7.83 13.82
C GLY A 171 18.58 8.32 14.03
N VAL A 172 17.69 8.13 13.04
CA VAL A 172 16.27 8.49 13.18
C VAL A 172 15.56 7.56 14.17
N LEU A 173 15.92 6.28 14.23
CA LEU A 173 15.40 5.33 15.22
C LEU A 173 15.78 5.73 16.65
N GLU A 174 16.97 6.28 16.87
CA GLU A 174 17.40 6.79 18.18
C GLU A 174 16.69 8.11 18.58
N GLU A 175 16.22 8.90 17.62
CA GLU A 175 15.51 10.18 17.85
C GLU A 175 14.04 10.00 18.27
N VAL A 176 13.40 8.87 17.93
CA VAL A 176 11.95 8.59 18.07
C VAL A 176 11.64 7.73 19.30
#